data_AF-A0ABD0AG29-F1
#
_entry.id   AF-A0ABD0AG29-F1
#
_cell.length_a   1.000
_cell.length_b   1.000
_cell.length_c   1.000
_cell.angle_alpha   90.00
_cell.angle_beta   90.00
_cell.angle_gamma   90.00
#
_symmetry.space_group_name_H-M   'P 1'
#
loop_
_entity.id
_entity.type
_entity.pdbx_description
1 polymer ?
#
loop_
_entity_poly.entity_id
_entity_poly.type
_entity_poly.pdbx_seq_one_letter_code
_entity_poly.pdbx_strand_id
1 'polypeptide(L)'
;MEEIKLCIELIAGVLSAAISVAFDIYVGYRLAEIKLTGYRDRIFAFGLCILAILMAMQGRWETNAASVVELILFTWYYRKYGLVKVSGAFMVGLLIDFLYDLIIVFLQRIPNISELMLSLCTLGLSIVYYPLCILLIKHFRQWLLQRLEDQCRKIFWSLLAYSFCSLMVVNLINVFLDEAKPSVIVYSYLSIGQAAFIWIVYYTLRRAEDARFKAQLHQQKQKELEEYANYLEQSEDNLRAFRHDYRNLLNSLKVSAAEGNVQELLDKLERYSAENLDSQALLKYKDTNHI
;
A
#
# COMPACT_ATOMS: atom_id res chain seq x y z
N MET A 1 -30.67 -44.87 5.83
CA MET A 1 -30.66 -43.70 6.77
C MET A 1 -29.25 -43.12 6.88
N GLU A 2 -28.21 -43.96 6.94
CA GLU A 2 -26.81 -43.55 6.98
C GLU A 2 -26.33 -42.88 5.68
N GLU A 3 -26.68 -43.44 4.51
CA GLU A 3 -26.42 -42.81 3.21
C GLU A 3 -27.04 -41.41 3.07
N ILE A 4 -28.24 -41.20 3.63
CA ILE A 4 -28.90 -39.89 3.60
C ILE A 4 -28.13 -38.88 4.47
N LYS A 5 -27.61 -39.30 5.63
CA LYS A 5 -26.78 -38.44 6.49
C LYS A 5 -25.48 -38.04 5.80
N LEU A 6 -24.79 -39.01 5.19
CA LEU A 6 -23.56 -38.78 4.45
C LEU A 6 -23.78 -37.79 3.28
N CYS A 7 -24.88 -37.94 2.54
CA CYS A 7 -25.25 -37.01 1.48
C CYS A 7 -25.49 -35.59 2.00
N ILE A 8 -26.18 -35.44 3.15
CA ILE A 8 -26.43 -34.14 3.76
C ILE A 8 -25.13 -33.50 4.25
N GLU A 9 -24.26 -34.27 4.91
CA GLU A 9 -22.94 -33.82 5.38
C GLU A 9 -22.09 -33.29 4.23
N LEU A 10 -22.05 -34.02 3.11
CA LEU A 10 -21.30 -33.63 1.92
C LEU A 10 -21.87 -32.37 1.27
N ILE A 11 -23.20 -32.29 1.12
CA ILE A 11 -23.85 -31.08 0.55
C ILE A 11 -23.57 -29.86 1.43
N ALA A 12 -23.69 -29.99 2.75
CA ALA A 12 -23.45 -28.88 3.66
C ALA A 12 -21.98 -28.42 3.65
N GLY A 13 -21.03 -29.36 3.60
CA GLY A 13 -19.60 -29.05 3.45
C GLY A 13 -19.29 -28.33 2.15
N VAL A 14 -19.80 -28.82 1.02
CA VAL A 14 -19.60 -28.20 -0.31
C VAL A 14 -20.20 -26.79 -0.36
N LEU A 15 -21.40 -26.59 0.19
CA LEU A 15 -22.03 -25.27 0.24
C LEU A 15 -21.23 -24.30 1.12
N SER A 16 -20.75 -24.75 2.28
CA SER A 16 -19.92 -23.92 3.17
C SER A 16 -18.62 -23.49 2.49
N ALA A 17 -17.93 -24.42 1.82
CA ALA A 17 -16.73 -24.12 1.03
C ALA A 17 -17.02 -23.15 -0.12
N ALA A 18 -18.13 -23.34 -0.84
CA ALA A 18 -18.53 -22.44 -1.92
C ALA A 18 -18.79 -21.01 -1.42
N ILE A 19 -19.38 -20.84 -0.22
CA ILE A 19 -19.61 -19.53 0.39
C ILE A 19 -18.28 -18.86 0.76
N SER A 20 -17.35 -19.61 1.36
CA SER A 20 -15.99 -19.14 1.73
C SER A 20 -15.22 -18.65 0.50
N VAL A 21 -15.09 -19.48 -0.54
CA VAL A 21 -14.36 -19.09 -1.76
C VAL A 21 -15.02 -17.91 -2.48
N ALA A 22 -16.35 -17.88 -2.52
CA ALA A 22 -17.08 -16.74 -3.08
C ALA A 22 -16.84 -15.45 -2.29
N PHE A 23 -16.69 -15.55 -0.97
CA PHE A 23 -16.33 -14.43 -0.12
C PHE A 23 -14.93 -13.91 -0.43
N ASP A 24 -13.91 -14.76 -0.49
CA ASP A 24 -12.54 -14.34 -0.82
C ASP A 24 -12.45 -13.61 -2.16
N ILE A 25 -13.11 -14.17 -3.18
CA ILE A 25 -13.21 -13.57 -4.50
C ILE A 25 -13.91 -12.20 -4.41
N TYR A 26 -15.01 -12.09 -3.66
CA TYR A 26 -15.70 -10.82 -3.44
C TYR A 26 -14.79 -9.78 -2.77
N VAL A 27 -14.06 -10.15 -1.72
CA VAL A 27 -13.13 -9.27 -1.01
C VAL A 27 -12.02 -8.79 -1.95
N GLY A 28 -11.42 -9.73 -2.70
CA GLY A 28 -10.40 -9.46 -3.71
C GLY A 28 -10.88 -8.44 -4.75
N TYR A 29 -12.06 -8.65 -5.35
CA TYR A 29 -12.63 -7.69 -6.31
C TYR A 29 -12.91 -6.33 -5.67
N ARG A 30 -13.47 -6.31 -4.46
CA ARG A 30 -13.93 -5.09 -3.79
C ARG A 30 -12.78 -4.19 -3.33
N LEU A 31 -11.71 -4.79 -2.82
CA LEU A 31 -10.52 -4.08 -2.32
C LEU A 31 -9.48 -3.82 -3.42
N ALA A 32 -9.41 -4.65 -4.47
CA ALA A 32 -8.56 -4.34 -5.63
C ALA A 32 -9.22 -3.35 -6.60
N GLU A 33 -10.50 -3.01 -6.38
CA GLU A 33 -11.32 -2.12 -7.24
C GLU A 33 -11.45 -2.60 -8.69
N ILE A 34 -11.49 -3.92 -8.84
CA ILE A 34 -11.63 -4.59 -10.13
C ILE A 34 -13.13 -4.64 -10.49
N LYS A 35 -13.50 -4.10 -11.66
CA LYS A 35 -14.88 -4.12 -12.15
C LYS A 35 -15.16 -5.42 -12.92
N LEU A 36 -16.03 -6.27 -12.38
CA LEU A 36 -16.57 -7.48 -13.04
C LEU A 36 -17.47 -7.10 -14.23
N THR A 37 -16.86 -6.79 -15.38
CA THR A 37 -17.58 -6.32 -16.58
C THR A 37 -17.51 -7.33 -17.72
N GLY A 38 -16.47 -8.15 -17.80
CA GLY A 38 -16.29 -9.14 -18.87
C GLY A 38 -16.81 -10.53 -18.53
N TYR A 39 -17.32 -11.24 -19.55
CA TYR A 39 -17.67 -12.68 -19.44
C TYR A 39 -16.46 -13.54 -19.04
N ARG A 40 -15.25 -13.17 -19.49
CA ARG A 40 -13.98 -13.85 -19.12
C ARG A 40 -13.70 -13.80 -17.62
N ASP A 41 -13.97 -12.67 -16.96
CA ASP A 41 -13.78 -12.50 -15.51
C ASP A 41 -14.73 -13.41 -14.71
N ARG A 42 -15.97 -13.57 -15.19
CA ARG A 42 -16.94 -14.48 -14.58
C ARG A 42 -16.56 -15.94 -14.75
N ILE A 43 -16.09 -16.33 -15.94
CA ILE A 43 -15.58 -17.70 -16.16
C ILE A 43 -14.37 -17.96 -15.27
N PHE A 44 -13.43 -17.02 -15.17
CA PHE A 44 -12.26 -17.17 -14.32
C PHE A 44 -12.63 -17.35 -12.86
N ALA A 45 -13.49 -16.47 -12.32
CA ALA A 45 -13.98 -16.59 -10.94
C ALA A 45 -14.71 -17.91 -10.69
N PHE A 46 -15.57 -18.34 -11.63
CA PHE A 46 -16.29 -19.60 -11.51
C PHE A 46 -15.36 -20.81 -11.57
N GLY A 47 -14.36 -20.79 -12.46
CA GLY A 47 -13.32 -21.82 -12.55
C GLY A 47 -12.47 -21.89 -11.29
N LEU A 48 -12.16 -20.73 -10.68
CA LEU A 48 -11.45 -20.64 -9.42
C LEU A 48 -12.26 -21.29 -8.29
N CYS A 49 -13.55 -20.98 -8.19
CA CYS A 49 -14.46 -21.62 -7.23
C CYS A 49 -14.50 -23.14 -7.38
N ILE A 50 -14.65 -23.65 -8.60
CA ILE A 50 -14.71 -25.10 -8.84
C ILE A 50 -13.39 -25.75 -8.43
N LEU A 51 -12.26 -25.18 -8.83
CA LEU A 51 -10.94 -25.72 -8.50
C LEU A 51 -10.72 -25.79 -6.99
N ALA A 52 -11.11 -24.74 -6.27
CA ALA A 52 -10.99 -24.67 -4.83
C ALA A 52 -11.86 -25.72 -4.11
N ILE A 53 -13.12 -25.87 -4.52
CA ILE A 53 -14.03 -26.89 -3.95
C ILE A 53 -13.47 -28.29 -4.20
N LEU A 54 -12.98 -28.58 -5.42
CA LEU A 54 -12.41 -29.89 -5.75
C LEU A 54 -11.17 -30.22 -4.92
N MET A 55 -10.32 -29.23 -4.61
CA MET A 55 -9.19 -29.41 -3.72
C MET A 55 -9.64 -29.58 -2.27
N ALA A 56 -10.58 -28.77 -1.78
CA ALA A 56 -11.09 -28.84 -0.42
C ALA A 56 -11.77 -30.20 -0.10
N MET A 57 -12.34 -30.87 -1.11
CA MET A 57 -12.93 -32.20 -0.95
C MET A 57 -11.90 -33.33 -0.68
N GLN A 58 -10.60 -33.10 -0.93
CA GLN A 58 -9.57 -34.12 -0.79
C GLN A 58 -9.01 -34.23 0.63
N GLY A 59 -9.07 -33.14 1.41
CA GLY A 59 -8.57 -33.13 2.79
C GLY A 59 -8.07 -31.75 3.25
N ARG A 60 -7.63 -31.68 4.51
CA ARG A 60 -7.17 -30.43 5.15
C ARG A 60 -5.89 -29.88 4.52
N TRP A 61 -4.99 -30.76 4.07
CA TRP A 61 -3.76 -30.37 3.40
C TRP A 61 -4.07 -29.68 2.06
N GLU A 62 -5.00 -30.28 1.31
CA GLU A 62 -5.44 -29.81 0.00
C GLU A 62 -6.23 -28.51 0.10
N THR A 63 -6.98 -28.28 1.18
CA THR A 63 -7.59 -26.97 1.47
C THR A 63 -6.54 -25.87 1.63
N ASN A 64 -5.47 -26.11 2.41
CA ASN A 64 -4.40 -25.12 2.57
C ASN A 64 -3.66 -24.85 1.24
N ALA A 65 -3.43 -25.91 0.46
CA ALA A 65 -2.86 -25.78 -0.88
C ALA A 65 -3.77 -24.99 -1.82
N ALA A 66 -5.10 -25.18 -1.72
CA ALA A 66 -6.09 -24.44 -2.49
C ALA A 66 -5.98 -22.94 -2.26
N SER A 67 -5.91 -22.48 -1.00
CA SER A 67 -5.76 -21.05 -0.68
C SER A 67 -4.49 -20.43 -1.29
N VAL A 68 -3.38 -21.18 -1.33
CA VAL A 68 -2.13 -20.73 -1.97
C VAL A 68 -2.31 -20.64 -3.49
N VAL A 69 -2.93 -21.66 -4.09
CA VAL A 69 -3.20 -21.71 -5.53
C VAL A 69 -4.16 -20.58 -5.93
N GLU A 70 -5.20 -20.32 -5.15
CA GLU A 70 -6.14 -19.23 -5.36
C GLU A 70 -5.45 -17.88 -5.33
N LEU A 71 -4.63 -17.62 -4.31
CA LEU A 71 -3.87 -16.39 -4.19
C LEU A 71 -2.96 -16.18 -5.42
N ILE A 72 -2.25 -17.23 -5.86
CA ILE A 72 -1.36 -17.18 -7.02
C ILE A 72 -2.15 -16.92 -8.30
N LEU A 73 -3.20 -17.70 -8.56
CA LEU A 73 -4.00 -17.60 -9.78
C LEU A 73 -4.73 -16.25 -9.86
N PHE A 74 -5.38 -15.82 -8.78
CA PHE A 74 -6.10 -14.56 -8.71
C PHE A 74 -5.15 -13.38 -8.93
N THR A 75 -4.00 -13.38 -8.24
CA THR A 75 -2.98 -12.34 -8.40
C THR A 75 -2.40 -12.31 -9.81
N TRP A 76 -2.09 -13.48 -10.38
CA TRP A 76 -1.52 -13.59 -11.72
C TRP A 76 -2.49 -13.08 -12.78
N TYR A 77 -3.75 -13.50 -12.71
CA TYR A 77 -4.78 -13.09 -13.67
C TYR A 77 -5.07 -11.58 -13.60
N TYR A 78 -5.12 -11.01 -12.39
CA TYR A 78 -5.44 -9.59 -12.18
C TYR A 78 -4.22 -8.68 -12.01
N ARG A 79 -2.99 -9.15 -12.28
CA ARG A 79 -1.74 -8.39 -12.08
C ARG A 79 -1.70 -7.00 -12.73
N LYS A 80 -2.50 -6.77 -13.78
CA LYS A 80 -2.64 -5.48 -14.47
C LYS A 80 -3.13 -4.34 -13.56
N TYR A 81 -3.81 -4.65 -12.46
CA TYR A 81 -4.29 -3.68 -11.48
C TYR A 81 -3.25 -3.38 -10.36
N GLY A 82 -2.05 -3.94 -10.48
CA GLY A 82 -0.96 -3.77 -9.51
C GLY A 82 -0.82 -4.97 -8.58
N LEU A 83 0.32 -5.67 -8.70
CA LEU A 83 0.58 -6.94 -8.02
C LEU A 83 0.40 -6.84 -6.49
N VAL A 84 0.96 -5.80 -5.88
CA VAL A 84 0.88 -5.55 -4.42
C VAL A 84 -0.56 -5.28 -3.96
N LYS A 85 -1.31 -4.46 -4.70
CA LYS A 85 -2.71 -4.12 -4.37
C LYS A 85 -3.60 -5.36 -4.47
N VAL A 86 -3.50 -6.10 -5.58
CA VAL A 86 -4.35 -7.27 -5.85
C VAL A 86 -4.07 -8.41 -4.88
N SER A 87 -2.81 -8.78 -4.69
CA SER A 87 -2.46 -9.86 -3.75
C SER A 87 -2.78 -9.47 -2.31
N GLY A 88 -2.51 -8.23 -1.90
CA GLY A 88 -2.87 -7.74 -0.57
C GLY A 88 -4.38 -7.73 -0.34
N ALA A 89 -5.17 -7.32 -1.32
CA ALA A 89 -6.64 -7.37 -1.26
C ALA A 89 -7.17 -8.80 -1.07
N PHE A 90 -6.63 -9.77 -1.82
CA PHE A 90 -7.04 -11.17 -1.71
C PHE A 90 -6.59 -11.80 -0.38
N MET A 91 -5.37 -11.49 0.09
CA MET A 91 -4.88 -11.94 1.41
C MET A 91 -5.77 -11.48 2.57
N VAL A 92 -6.43 -10.32 2.47
CA VAL A 92 -7.38 -9.88 3.51
C VAL A 92 -8.57 -10.84 3.62
N GLY A 93 -9.09 -11.36 2.50
CA GLY A 93 -10.13 -12.40 2.49
C GLY A 93 -9.62 -13.67 3.19
N LEU A 94 -8.50 -14.20 2.71
CA LEU A 94 -7.91 -15.42 3.26
C LEU A 94 -7.64 -15.34 4.77
N LEU A 95 -7.18 -14.18 5.27
CA LEU A 95 -6.96 -13.98 6.71
C LEU A 95 -8.26 -13.94 7.51
N ILE A 96 -9.37 -13.50 6.93
CA ILE A 96 -10.70 -13.56 7.55
C ILE A 96 -11.18 -15.02 7.56
N ASP A 97 -10.96 -15.79 6.49
CA ASP A 97 -11.29 -17.21 6.44
C ASP A 97 -10.53 -18.02 7.51
N PHE A 98 -9.26 -17.67 7.78
CA PHE A 98 -8.53 -18.23 8.91
C PHE A 98 -9.18 -17.97 10.29
N LEU A 99 -9.84 -16.83 10.47
CA LEU A 99 -10.60 -16.56 11.71
C LEU A 99 -11.86 -17.41 11.78
N TYR A 100 -12.51 -17.68 10.63
CA TYR A 100 -13.61 -18.62 10.55
C TYR A 100 -13.16 -20.04 10.91
N ASP A 101 -12.05 -20.51 10.35
CA ASP A 101 -11.48 -21.82 10.66
C ASP A 101 -11.18 -21.98 12.15
N LEU A 102 -10.67 -20.94 12.80
CA LEU A 102 -10.44 -20.94 14.25
C LEU A 102 -11.75 -21.19 15.03
N ILE A 103 -12.88 -20.60 14.61
CA ILE A 103 -14.20 -20.87 15.20
C ILE A 103 -14.60 -22.34 14.99
N ILE A 104 -14.40 -22.88 13.78
CA ILE A 104 -14.74 -24.28 13.47
C ILE A 104 -13.89 -25.26 14.27
N VAL A 105 -12.60 -24.96 14.48
CA VAL A 105 -11.71 -25.76 15.32
C VAL A 105 -12.23 -25.80 16.77
N PHE A 106 -12.76 -24.71 17.31
CA PHE A 106 -13.40 -24.72 18.63
C PHE A 106 -14.68 -25.56 18.65
N LEU A 107 -15.51 -25.44 17.61
CA LEU A 107 -16.76 -26.19 17.48
C LEU A 107 -16.52 -27.71 17.44
N GLN A 108 -15.47 -28.15 16.73
CA GLN A 108 -15.04 -29.56 16.65
C GLN A 108 -14.66 -30.16 18.02
N ARG A 109 -14.36 -29.33 19.03
CA ARG A 109 -13.96 -29.79 20.37
C ARG A 109 -15.12 -29.87 21.36
N ILE A 110 -16.34 -29.49 20.96
CA ILE A 110 -17.53 -29.69 21.79
C ILE A 110 -17.77 -31.19 21.96
N PRO A 111 -17.85 -31.72 23.20
CA PRO A 111 -18.06 -33.13 23.43
C PRO A 111 -19.41 -33.58 22.86
N ASN A 112 -19.44 -34.77 22.25
CA ASN A 112 -20.63 -35.42 21.70
C ASN A 112 -21.30 -34.71 20.49
N ILE A 113 -20.58 -33.82 19.79
CA ILE A 113 -21.05 -33.30 18.50
C ILE A 113 -20.93 -34.39 17.42
N SER A 114 -22.04 -34.74 16.76
CA SER A 114 -21.99 -35.65 15.61
C SER A 114 -21.47 -34.93 14.38
N GLU A 115 -20.92 -35.67 13.41
CA GLU A 115 -20.42 -35.11 12.15
C GLU A 115 -21.51 -34.38 11.37
N LEU A 116 -22.71 -34.96 11.27
CA LEU A 116 -23.91 -34.30 10.74
C LEU A 116 -24.19 -32.95 11.43
N MET A 117 -24.17 -32.93 12.77
CA MET A 117 -24.45 -31.71 13.53
C MET A 117 -23.36 -30.67 13.30
N LEU A 118 -22.10 -31.08 13.26
CA LEU A 118 -20.97 -30.22 12.94
C LEU A 118 -21.13 -29.59 11.55
N SER A 119 -21.42 -30.40 10.52
CA SER A 119 -21.58 -29.92 9.13
C SER A 119 -22.76 -28.96 8.95
N LEU A 120 -23.88 -29.22 9.64
CA LEU A 120 -25.01 -28.28 9.63
C LEU A 120 -24.69 -26.98 10.38
N CYS A 121 -23.96 -27.06 11.50
CA CYS A 121 -23.51 -25.88 12.23
C CYS A 121 -22.47 -25.06 11.44
N THR A 122 -21.53 -25.69 10.73
CA THR A 122 -20.56 -24.97 9.88
C THR A 122 -21.29 -24.22 8.76
N LEU A 123 -22.22 -24.88 8.07
CA LEU A 123 -23.05 -24.25 7.05
C LEU A 123 -23.84 -23.07 7.64
N GLY A 124 -24.56 -23.29 8.75
CA GLY A 124 -25.33 -22.24 9.41
C GLY A 124 -24.47 -21.05 9.85
N LEU A 125 -23.28 -21.31 10.41
CA LEU A 125 -22.32 -20.27 10.77
C LEU A 125 -21.79 -19.53 9.54
N SER A 126 -21.49 -20.21 8.43
CA SER A 126 -21.00 -19.56 7.21
C SER A 126 -22.02 -18.56 6.64
N ILE A 127 -23.31 -18.92 6.67
CA ILE A 127 -24.41 -18.07 6.20
C ILE A 127 -24.54 -16.78 7.05
N VAL A 128 -24.11 -16.80 8.31
CA VAL A 128 -24.16 -15.62 9.20
C VAL A 128 -22.83 -14.85 9.20
N TYR A 129 -21.72 -15.57 9.28
CA TYR A 129 -20.37 -15.03 9.41
C TYR A 129 -19.97 -14.20 8.20
N TYR A 130 -20.07 -14.76 6.99
CA TYR A 130 -19.60 -14.07 5.78
C TYR A 130 -20.39 -12.79 5.46
N PRO A 131 -21.73 -12.74 5.57
CA PRO A 131 -22.46 -11.48 5.43
C PRO A 131 -22.06 -10.42 6.46
N LEU A 132 -21.77 -10.82 7.71
CA LEU A 132 -21.29 -9.90 8.74
C LEU A 132 -19.90 -9.36 8.36
N CYS A 133 -18.99 -10.23 7.91
CA CYS A 133 -17.69 -9.82 7.40
C CYS A 133 -17.79 -8.89 6.19
N ILE A 134 -18.75 -9.11 5.27
CA ILE A 134 -19.01 -8.22 4.14
C ILE A 134 -19.42 -6.81 4.64
N LEU A 135 -20.23 -6.71 5.69
CA LEU A 135 -20.60 -5.42 6.29
C LEU A 135 -19.39 -4.72 6.91
N LEU A 136 -18.56 -5.46 7.64
CA LEU A 136 -17.31 -4.92 8.22
C LEU A 136 -16.35 -4.44 7.12
N ILE A 137 -16.17 -5.21 6.05
CA ILE A 137 -15.32 -4.81 4.92
C ILE A 137 -15.87 -3.55 4.25
N LYS A 138 -17.20 -3.43 4.10
CA LYS A 138 -17.79 -2.19 3.58
C LYS A 138 -17.50 -1.00 4.49
N HIS A 139 -17.58 -1.19 5.81
CA HIS A 139 -17.30 -0.15 6.80
C HIS A 139 -15.83 0.29 6.80
N PHE A 140 -14.90 -0.66 6.79
CA PHE A 140 -13.45 -0.40 6.82
C PHE A 140 -12.79 -0.26 5.44
N ARG A 141 -13.58 -0.27 4.35
CA ARG A 141 -13.07 -0.27 2.97
C ARG A 141 -12.07 0.86 2.71
N GLN A 142 -12.44 2.09 3.05
CA GLN A 142 -11.60 3.26 2.78
C GLN A 142 -10.28 3.18 3.55
N TRP A 143 -10.34 2.72 4.80
CA TRP A 143 -9.15 2.52 5.63
C TRP A 143 -8.22 1.47 5.02
N LEU A 144 -8.74 0.32 4.57
CA LEU A 144 -7.95 -0.74 3.93
C LEU A 144 -7.34 -0.28 2.59
N LEU A 145 -8.15 0.37 1.74
CA LEU A 145 -7.69 0.89 0.45
C LEU A 145 -6.56 1.88 0.59
N GLN A 146 -6.69 2.83 1.52
CA GLN A 146 -5.63 3.78 1.82
C GLN A 146 -4.33 3.05 2.15
N ARG A 147 -4.34 1.97 2.95
CA ARG A 147 -3.12 1.22 3.29
C ARG A 147 -2.54 0.40 2.14
N LEU A 148 -3.37 -0.05 1.21
CA LEU A 148 -2.92 -0.76 0.01
C LEU A 148 -2.31 0.19 -1.04
N GLU A 149 -2.63 1.49 -0.98
CA GLU A 149 -2.19 2.50 -1.95
C GLU A 149 -1.12 3.48 -1.43
N ASP A 150 -1.02 3.66 -0.11
CA ASP A 150 -0.08 4.58 0.56
C ASP A 150 1.40 4.30 0.20
N GLN A 151 2.29 5.24 0.52
CA GLN A 151 3.73 5.07 0.36
C GLN A 151 4.24 3.85 1.13
N CYS A 152 3.65 3.59 2.30
CA CYS A 152 3.92 2.43 3.15
C CYS A 152 3.28 1.11 2.65
N ARG A 153 2.68 1.07 1.45
CA ARG A 153 1.91 -0.11 0.98
C ARG A 153 2.70 -1.40 0.98
N LYS A 154 4.02 -1.35 0.73
CA LYS A 154 4.90 -2.52 0.73
C LYS A 154 5.04 -3.09 2.15
N ILE A 155 5.09 -2.24 3.17
CA ILE A 155 5.15 -2.65 4.57
C ILE A 155 3.84 -3.34 4.94
N PHE A 156 2.71 -2.71 4.63
CA PHE A 156 1.40 -3.30 4.91
C PHE A 156 1.23 -4.65 4.20
N TRP A 157 1.56 -4.73 2.91
CA TRP A 157 1.55 -5.97 2.14
C TRP A 157 2.46 -7.05 2.72
N SER A 158 3.69 -6.68 3.12
CA SER A 158 4.65 -7.63 3.69
C SER A 158 4.14 -8.23 5.00
N LEU A 159 3.39 -7.45 5.79
CA LEU A 159 2.77 -7.93 7.01
C LEU A 159 1.59 -8.85 6.72
N LEU A 160 0.76 -8.54 5.72
CA LEU A 160 -0.30 -9.46 5.28
C LEU A 160 0.31 -10.80 4.81
N ALA A 161 1.36 -10.75 3.99
CA ALA A 161 2.04 -11.94 3.50
C ALA A 161 2.67 -12.75 4.63
N TYR A 162 3.36 -12.09 5.58
CA TYR A 162 3.89 -12.74 6.77
C TYR A 162 2.77 -13.41 7.59
N SER A 163 1.66 -12.71 7.82
CA SER A 163 0.52 -13.22 8.58
C SER A 163 -0.06 -14.48 7.93
N PHE A 164 -0.25 -14.42 6.62
CA PHE A 164 -0.77 -15.54 5.84
C PHE A 164 0.16 -16.76 5.91
N CYS A 165 1.46 -16.57 5.64
CA CYS A 165 2.45 -17.64 5.73
C CYS A 165 2.56 -18.22 7.14
N SER A 166 2.54 -17.35 8.15
CA SER A 166 2.66 -17.74 9.55
C SER A 166 1.44 -18.56 10.01
N LEU A 167 0.22 -18.16 9.62
CA LEU A 167 -0.99 -18.93 9.91
C LEU A 167 -1.03 -20.25 9.16
N MET A 168 -0.54 -20.30 7.92
CA MET A 168 -0.38 -21.55 7.17
C MET A 168 0.55 -22.53 7.89
N VAL A 169 1.69 -22.06 8.43
CA VAL A 169 2.59 -22.89 9.24
C VAL A 169 1.91 -23.38 10.52
N VAL A 170 1.16 -22.52 11.21
CA VAL A 170 0.45 -22.89 12.44
C VAL A 170 -0.68 -23.90 12.16
N ASN A 171 -1.41 -23.74 11.06
CA ASN A 171 -2.40 -24.72 10.62
C ASN A 171 -1.73 -26.05 10.25
N LEU A 172 -0.58 -26.02 9.56
CA LEU A 172 0.20 -27.21 9.26
C LEU A 172 0.62 -27.99 10.52
N ILE A 173 1.12 -27.28 11.52
CA ILE A 173 1.48 -27.87 12.83
C ILE A 173 0.25 -28.52 13.47
N ASN A 174 -0.92 -27.89 13.40
CA ASN A 174 -2.17 -28.43 13.94
C ASN A 174 -2.62 -29.71 13.21
N VAL A 175 -2.41 -29.80 11.89
CA VAL A 175 -2.68 -31.02 11.11
C VAL A 175 -1.71 -32.15 11.47
N PHE A 176 -0.41 -31.87 11.69
CA PHE A 176 0.58 -32.89 12.03
C PHE A 176 0.51 -33.40 13.48
N LEU A 177 0.07 -32.57 14.43
CA LEU A 177 0.03 -32.89 15.87
C LEU A 177 -1.26 -33.59 16.31
N ASP A 178 -1.83 -34.41 15.43
CA ASP A 178 -3.18 -35.00 15.51
C ASP A 178 -3.78 -35.20 16.92
N GLU A 179 -5.05 -34.83 17.06
CA GLU A 179 -5.98 -35.18 18.13
C GLU A 179 -5.74 -34.69 19.58
N ALA A 180 -4.54 -34.26 20.00
CA ALA A 180 -4.36 -33.88 21.40
C ALA A 180 -5.11 -32.57 21.74
N LYS A 181 -6.01 -32.57 22.74
CA LYS A 181 -6.66 -31.35 23.29
C LYS A 181 -5.70 -30.15 23.53
N PRO A 182 -4.43 -30.33 23.97
CA PRO A 182 -3.49 -29.22 24.09
C PRO A 182 -3.09 -28.55 22.75
N SER A 183 -3.24 -29.21 21.59
CA SER A 183 -2.87 -28.63 20.28
C SER A 183 -3.69 -27.39 19.92
N VAL A 184 -5.01 -27.39 20.18
CA VAL A 184 -5.91 -26.25 19.90
C VAL A 184 -5.59 -25.06 20.80
N ILE A 185 -5.20 -25.32 22.04
CA ILE A 185 -4.80 -24.28 22.99
C ILE A 185 -3.51 -23.61 22.49
N VAL A 186 -2.52 -24.40 22.08
CA VAL A 186 -1.27 -23.89 21.50
C VAL A 186 -1.54 -23.13 20.20
N TYR A 187 -2.37 -23.67 19.30
CA TYR A 187 -2.81 -23.02 18.06
C TYR A 187 -3.43 -21.64 18.33
N SER A 188 -4.31 -21.56 19.33
CA SER A 188 -4.98 -20.32 19.72
C SER A 188 -4.01 -19.29 20.29
N TYR A 189 -3.10 -19.70 21.17
CA TYR A 189 -2.09 -18.80 21.73
C TYR A 189 -1.10 -18.29 20.67
N LEU A 190 -0.68 -19.15 19.75
CA LEU A 190 0.18 -18.75 18.63
C LEU A 190 -0.53 -17.75 17.72
N SER A 191 -1.80 -17.98 17.39
CA SER A 191 -2.59 -17.06 16.56
C SER A 191 -2.78 -15.69 17.22
N ILE A 192 -3.09 -15.65 18.51
CA ILE A 192 -3.23 -14.40 19.28
C ILE A 192 -1.88 -13.68 19.40
N GLY A 193 -0.82 -14.41 19.71
CA GLY A 193 0.54 -13.86 19.80
C GLY A 193 1.01 -13.25 18.49
N GLN A 194 0.70 -13.89 17.36
CA GLN A 194 1.00 -13.36 16.02
C GLN A 194 0.24 -12.06 15.76
N ALA A 195 -1.05 -11.98 16.08
CA ALA A 195 -1.82 -10.74 15.91
C ALA A 195 -1.20 -9.56 16.69
N ALA A 196 -0.78 -9.79 17.94
CA ALA A 196 -0.09 -8.79 18.74
C ALA A 196 1.27 -8.40 18.14
N PHE A 197 2.06 -9.37 17.69
CA PHE A 197 3.35 -9.14 17.04
C PHE A 197 3.21 -8.30 15.77
N ILE A 198 2.27 -8.63 14.89
CA ILE A 198 1.99 -7.88 13.66
C ILE A 198 1.62 -6.44 13.99
N TRP A 199 0.78 -6.24 15.01
CA TRP A 199 0.38 -4.90 15.45
C TRP A 199 1.59 -4.08 15.90
N ILE A 200 2.46 -4.64 16.75
CA ILE A 200 3.68 -3.97 17.23
C ILE A 200 4.63 -3.64 16.06
N VAL A 201 4.89 -4.61 15.17
CA VAL A 201 5.80 -4.43 14.03
C VAL A 201 5.25 -3.38 13.07
N TYR A 202 3.94 -3.35 12.85
CA TYR A 202 3.31 -2.36 11.99
C TYR A 202 3.55 -0.93 12.47
N TYR A 203 3.28 -0.66 13.75
CA TYR A 203 3.44 0.69 14.30
C TYR A 203 4.91 1.11 14.36
N THR A 204 5.83 0.20 14.66
CA THR A 204 7.26 0.52 14.70
C THR A 204 7.82 0.82 13.32
N LEU A 205 7.52 -0.01 12.32
CA LEU A 205 7.97 0.20 10.94
C LEU A 205 7.38 1.47 10.33
N ARG A 206 6.08 1.71 10.54
CA ARG A 206 5.43 2.92 10.02
C ARG A 206 6.02 4.19 10.63
N ARG A 207 6.25 4.19 11.96
CA ARG A 207 6.88 5.32 12.64
C ARG A 207 8.30 5.58 12.13
N ALA A 208 9.05 4.52 11.83
CA ALA A 208 10.40 4.63 11.27
C ALA A 208 10.38 5.21 9.85
N GLU A 209 9.42 4.82 9.01
CA GLU A 209 9.27 5.36 7.65
C GLU A 209 8.84 6.83 7.67
N ASP A 210 7.88 7.20 8.52
CA ASP A 210 7.46 8.59 8.70
C ASP A 210 8.62 9.48 9.18
N ALA A 211 9.47 8.98 10.07
CA ALA A 211 10.65 9.70 10.54
C ALA A 211 11.68 9.92 9.42
N ARG A 212 11.91 8.89 8.59
CA ARG A 212 12.80 9.00 7.43
C ARG A 212 12.28 9.99 6.39
N PHE A 213 10.99 9.96 6.10
CA PHE A 213 10.37 10.90 5.17
C PHE A 213 10.51 12.35 5.64
N LYS A 214 10.22 12.62 6.92
CA LYS A 214 10.43 13.95 7.51
C LYS A 214 11.88 14.40 7.43
N ALA A 215 12.83 13.51 7.75
CA ALA A 215 14.26 13.82 7.67
C ALA A 215 14.69 14.19 6.24
N GLN A 216 14.22 13.45 5.23
CA GLN A 216 14.47 13.76 3.81
C GLN A 216 13.89 15.12 3.40
N LEU A 217 12.66 15.41 3.83
CA LEU A 217 12.02 16.70 3.55
C LEU A 217 12.79 17.87 4.20
N HIS A 218 13.28 17.69 5.43
CA HIS A 218 14.13 18.68 6.09
C HIS A 218 15.45 18.90 5.35
N GLN A 219 16.09 17.83 4.87
CA GLN A 219 17.34 17.93 4.12
C GLN A 219 17.14 18.63 2.76
N GLN A 220 16.03 18.38 2.06
CA GLN A 220 15.68 19.08 0.82
C GLN A 220 15.49 20.58 1.07
N LYS A 221 14.72 20.95 2.10
CA LYS A 221 14.53 22.36 2.47
C LYS A 221 15.84 23.06 2.84
N GLN A 222 16.76 22.36 3.51
CA GLN A 222 18.07 22.92 3.82
C GLN A 222 18.88 23.22 2.56
N LYS A 223 18.87 22.32 1.58
CA LYS A 223 19.55 22.55 0.30
C LYS A 223 18.95 23.71 -0.48
N GLU A 224 17.62 23.81 -0.54
CA GLU A 224 16.95 24.94 -1.20
C GLU A 224 17.31 26.28 -0.55
N LEU A 225 17.40 26.33 0.79
CA LEU A 225 17.82 27.53 1.52
C LEU A 225 19.28 27.89 1.26
N GLU A 226 20.17 26.89 1.17
CA GLU A 226 21.58 27.10 0.87
C GLU A 226 21.78 27.60 -0.57
N GLU A 227 21.08 27.03 -1.54
CA GLU A 227 21.07 27.51 -2.94
C GLU A 227 20.54 28.94 -3.04
N TYR A 228 19.48 29.27 -2.31
CA TYR A 228 18.94 30.62 -2.27
C TYR A 228 19.90 31.62 -1.61
N ALA A 229 20.58 31.24 -0.53
CA ALA A 229 21.58 32.07 0.13
C ALA A 229 22.77 32.35 -0.82
N ASN A 230 23.29 31.32 -1.49
CA ASN A 230 24.36 31.46 -2.48
C ASN A 230 23.95 32.37 -3.65
N TYR A 231 22.70 32.25 -4.13
CA TYR A 231 22.17 33.15 -5.16
C TYR A 231 22.12 34.60 -4.68
N LEU A 232 21.72 34.82 -3.42
CA LEU A 232 21.64 36.15 -2.83
C LEU A 232 23.02 36.79 -2.68
N GLU A 233 24.01 36.03 -2.21
CA GLU A 233 25.41 36.46 -2.13
C GLU A 233 25.96 36.83 -3.51
N GLN A 234 25.75 35.98 -4.51
CA GLN A 234 26.19 36.27 -5.88
C GLN A 234 25.50 37.52 -6.46
N SER A 235 24.23 37.74 -6.14
CA SER A 235 23.49 38.94 -6.53
C SER A 235 24.05 40.20 -5.86
N GLU A 236 24.40 40.12 -4.57
CA GLU A 236 25.02 41.24 -3.84
C GLU A 236 26.39 41.60 -4.43
N ASP A 237 27.24 40.60 -4.72
CA ASP A 237 28.54 40.82 -5.33
C ASP A 237 28.42 41.46 -6.73
N ASN A 238 27.48 40.99 -7.54
CA ASN A 238 27.17 41.60 -8.84
C ASN A 238 26.71 43.06 -8.67
N LEU A 239 25.88 43.35 -7.67
CA LEU A 239 25.43 44.73 -7.39
C LEU A 239 26.58 45.61 -6.88
N ARG A 240 27.52 45.06 -6.11
CA ARG A 240 28.71 45.77 -5.65
C ARG A 240 29.64 46.09 -6.82
N ALA A 241 29.86 45.15 -7.74
CA ALA A 241 30.62 45.37 -8.97
C ALA A 241 29.96 46.45 -9.84
N PHE A 242 28.65 46.34 -10.09
CA PHE A 242 27.88 47.34 -10.83
C PHE A 242 28.03 48.74 -10.24
N ARG A 243 27.91 48.88 -8.92
CA ARG A 243 28.06 50.17 -8.21
C ARG A 243 29.46 50.75 -8.34
N HIS A 244 30.49 49.89 -8.28
CA HIS A 244 31.88 50.28 -8.45
C HIS A 244 32.12 50.82 -9.87
N ASP A 245 31.64 50.10 -10.88
CA ASP A 245 31.81 50.47 -12.29
C ASP A 245 31.05 51.76 -12.62
N TYR A 246 29.83 51.91 -12.08
CA TYR A 246 29.06 53.15 -12.18
C TYR A 246 29.78 54.35 -11.54
N ARG A 247 30.40 54.16 -10.37
CA ARG A 247 31.20 55.21 -9.72
C ARG A 247 32.42 55.61 -10.56
N ASN A 248 33.10 54.64 -11.17
CA ASN A 248 34.24 54.90 -12.05
C ASN A 248 33.84 55.65 -13.32
N LEU A 249 32.71 55.27 -13.92
CA LEU A 249 32.11 56.00 -15.04
C LEU A 249 31.87 57.48 -14.67
N LEU A 250 31.13 57.74 -13.57
CA LEU A 250 30.84 59.10 -13.14
C LEU A 250 32.09 59.94 -12.87
N ASN A 251 33.12 59.33 -12.27
CA ASN A 251 34.40 60.00 -12.06
C ASN A 251 35.10 60.32 -13.39
N SER A 252 35.11 59.38 -14.34
CA SER A 252 35.71 59.60 -15.67
C SER A 252 35.00 60.71 -16.46
N LEU A 253 33.67 60.80 -16.34
CA LEU A 253 32.87 61.87 -16.93
C LEU A 253 33.14 63.21 -16.26
N LYS A 254 33.26 63.24 -14.93
CA LYS A 254 33.59 64.45 -14.17
C LYS A 254 34.97 65.00 -14.53
N VAL A 255 35.97 64.13 -14.70
CA VAL A 255 37.33 64.53 -15.15
C VAL A 255 37.27 65.10 -16.57
N SER A 256 36.62 64.40 -17.50
CA SER A 256 36.50 64.85 -18.89
C SER A 256 35.74 66.19 -19.02
N ALA A 257 34.76 66.44 -18.13
CA ALA A 257 34.03 67.71 -18.05
C ALA A 257 34.90 68.86 -17.51
N ALA A 258 35.73 68.58 -16.50
CA ALA A 258 36.62 69.57 -15.89
C ALA A 258 37.76 69.99 -16.83
N GLU A 259 38.19 69.10 -17.72
CA GLU A 259 39.22 69.36 -18.74
C GLU A 259 38.68 70.08 -19.99
N GLY A 260 37.36 70.32 -20.07
CA GLY A 260 36.72 71.04 -21.18
C GLY A 260 36.58 70.23 -22.48
N ASN A 261 36.87 68.92 -22.44
CA ASN A 261 36.90 68.06 -23.63
C ASN A 261 35.53 67.40 -23.90
N VAL A 262 34.59 68.18 -24.42
CA VAL A 262 33.18 67.79 -24.62
C VAL A 262 33.02 66.57 -25.56
N GLN A 263 33.89 66.45 -26.56
CA GLN A 263 33.87 65.33 -27.51
C GLN A 263 34.21 63.99 -26.84
N GLU A 264 35.24 63.97 -25.99
CA GLU A 264 35.68 62.77 -25.26
C GLU A 264 34.66 62.32 -24.20
N LEU A 265 33.95 63.29 -23.62
CA LEU A 265 32.85 63.03 -22.68
C LEU A 265 31.67 62.35 -23.37
N LEU A 266 31.28 62.84 -24.56
CA LEU A 266 30.22 62.25 -25.38
C LEU A 266 30.59 60.82 -25.81
N ASP A 267 31.81 60.60 -26.30
CA ASP A 267 32.29 59.27 -26.69
C ASP A 267 32.31 58.29 -25.51
N LYS A 268 32.78 58.69 -24.33
CA LYS A 268 32.77 57.84 -23.13
C LYS A 268 31.34 57.47 -22.71
N LEU A 269 30.40 58.41 -22.81
CA LEU A 269 29.01 58.20 -22.41
C LEU A 269 28.25 57.32 -23.41
N GLU A 270 28.49 57.52 -24.71
CA GLU A 270 27.90 56.72 -25.79
C GLU A 270 28.41 55.27 -25.77
N ARG A 271 29.71 55.08 -25.54
CA ARG A 271 30.34 53.75 -25.45
C ARG A 271 29.84 52.96 -24.23
N TYR A 272 29.73 53.60 -23.06
CA TYR A 272 29.18 52.94 -21.87
C TYR A 272 27.69 52.61 -22.00
N SER A 273 26.93 53.49 -22.66
CA SER A 273 25.52 53.24 -22.97
C SER A 273 25.37 52.05 -23.91
N ALA A 274 26.17 51.97 -24.97
CA ALA A 274 26.14 50.84 -25.90
C ALA A 274 26.57 49.50 -25.27
N GLU A 275 27.57 49.51 -24.38
CA GLU A 275 28.11 48.28 -23.77
C GLU A 275 27.29 47.76 -22.57
N ASN A 276 26.66 48.64 -21.79
CA ASN A 276 26.02 48.26 -20.51
C ASN A 276 24.50 48.52 -20.44
N LEU A 277 23.93 49.33 -21.33
CA LEU A 277 22.48 49.55 -21.45
C LEU A 277 21.88 48.73 -22.61
N ASP A 278 22.44 47.54 -22.89
CA ASP A 278 21.75 46.60 -23.76
C ASP A 278 20.38 46.26 -23.14
N SER A 279 19.34 46.50 -23.93
CA SER A 279 17.93 46.36 -23.59
C SER A 279 17.57 45.01 -22.93
N GLN A 280 18.35 43.95 -23.16
CA GLN A 280 18.19 42.65 -22.52
C GLN A 280 18.68 42.59 -21.06
N ALA A 281 19.72 43.33 -20.69
CA ALA A 281 20.27 43.35 -19.33
C ALA A 281 19.36 44.11 -18.34
N LEU A 282 18.71 45.18 -18.82
CA LEU A 282 17.73 45.96 -18.05
C LEU A 282 16.41 45.21 -17.83
N LEU A 283 16.06 44.27 -18.71
CA LEU A 283 14.87 43.42 -18.55
C LEU A 283 15.04 42.36 -17.46
N LYS A 284 16.27 41.98 -17.10
CA LYS A 284 16.56 40.97 -16.06
C LYS A 284 16.11 41.39 -14.65
N TYR A 285 15.95 42.70 -14.41
CA TYR A 285 15.52 43.26 -13.11
C TYR A 285 14.10 43.85 -13.13
N LYS A 286 13.39 43.80 -14.27
CA LYS A 286 12.06 44.42 -14.42
C LYS A 286 10.95 43.68 -13.66
N ASP A 287 11.15 42.38 -13.40
CA ASP A 287 10.14 41.51 -12.80
C ASP A 287 10.51 40.96 -11.41
N THR A 288 11.49 41.53 -10.71
CA THR A 288 11.69 41.24 -9.27
C THR A 288 10.72 42.05 -8.42
N ASN A 289 9.42 41.83 -8.62
CA ASN A 289 8.43 42.11 -7.58
C ASN A 289 8.59 41.02 -6.52
N HIS A 290 9.24 41.39 -5.41
CA HIS A 290 9.19 40.60 -4.18
C HIS A 290 7.73 40.56 -3.69
N ILE A 291 7.12 39.37 -3.74
CA ILE A 291 5.97 38.97 -2.90
C ILE A 291 6.55 38.37 -1.62
#